data_AF-A0A9W6XQZ2-F1
#
_entry.id   AF-A0A9W6XQZ2-F1
#
_cell.length_a   1.000
_cell.length_b   1.000
_cell.length_c   1.000
_cell.angle_alpha   90.00
_cell.angle_beta   90.00
_cell.angle_gamma   90.00
#
_symmetry.space_group_name_H-M   'P 1'
#
loop_
_entity.id
_entity.type
_entity.pdbx_description
1 polymer ?
#
loop_
_entity_poly.entity_id
_entity_poly.type
_entity_poly.pdbx_seq_one_letter_code
_entity_poly.pdbx_strand_id
1 'polypeptide(L)'
;MHPARHWKFFAANGVTFDVIMHKLWQRFSGRVTGMAVKQDDIWTVEEPVEPSWDRVMQFKWNRHLVPASKSEEAWNRWVVLLRGETVLLLIYEYGLGIPNDLAYEEFLKAYIRPINTDRSGVAAESSLREAVEALRDVWGRTHQGPVATWRML
;
A
#
# COMPACT_ATOMS: atom_id res chain seq x y z
N MET A 1 1.90 -10.11 10.82
CA MET A 1 3.05 -10.11 9.89
C MET A 1 2.61 -10.77 8.58
N HIS A 2 2.06 -10.01 7.64
CA HIS A 2 1.54 -10.55 6.38
C HIS A 2 2.68 -10.90 5.40
N PRO A 3 2.61 -12.03 4.69
CA PRO A 3 3.69 -12.53 3.85
C PRO A 3 3.82 -11.73 2.54
N ALA A 4 5.01 -11.18 2.30
CA ALA A 4 5.37 -10.53 1.03
C ALA A 4 5.57 -11.60 -0.07
N ARG A 5 4.66 -11.68 -1.04
CA ARG A 5 4.77 -12.53 -2.24
C ARG A 5 5.73 -11.90 -3.27
N HIS A 6 6.02 -12.55 -4.40
CA HIS A 6 6.99 -12.10 -5.42
C HIS A 6 6.42 -12.31 -6.85
N TRP A 7 6.66 -11.39 -7.82
CA TRP A 7 6.99 -11.56 -9.27
C TRP A 7 6.87 -10.31 -10.20
N LYS A 8 7.67 -10.35 -11.30
CA LYS A 8 7.96 -9.39 -12.40
C LYS A 8 8.91 -8.24 -12.06
N PHE A 9 10.19 -8.45 -12.41
CA PHE A 9 11.23 -7.43 -12.59
C PHE A 9 10.71 -6.27 -13.45
N PHE A 10 10.37 -5.15 -12.84
CA PHE A 10 10.23 -3.87 -13.53
C PHE A 10 11.60 -3.19 -13.58
N ALA A 11 12.04 -2.75 -14.75
CA ALA A 11 13.27 -1.96 -14.87
C ALA A 11 12.92 -0.48 -14.89
N ALA A 12 13.27 0.24 -13.83
CA ALA A 12 13.08 1.68 -13.73
C ALA A 12 14.44 2.35 -13.93
N ASN A 13 14.66 2.86 -15.14
CA ASN A 13 15.92 3.49 -15.50
C ASN A 13 15.82 5.00 -15.24
N GLY A 14 16.88 5.62 -14.72
CA GLY A 14 16.90 7.06 -14.48
C GLY A 14 18.25 7.52 -13.92
N VAL A 15 18.54 8.81 -14.07
CA VAL A 15 19.78 9.41 -13.56
C VAL A 15 19.60 9.86 -12.10
N THR A 16 18.38 10.25 -11.73
CA THR A 16 18.01 10.69 -10.38
C THR A 16 16.92 9.79 -9.79
N PHE A 17 16.79 9.85 -8.47
CA PHE A 17 15.74 9.13 -7.75
C PHE A 17 14.35 9.57 -8.18
N ASP A 18 14.11 10.85 -8.39
CA ASP A 18 12.78 11.35 -8.80
C ASP A 18 12.34 10.77 -10.15
N VAL A 19 13.25 10.64 -11.12
CA VAL A 19 12.94 10.00 -12.42
C VAL A 19 12.58 8.53 -12.24
N ILE A 20 13.26 7.84 -11.33
CA ILE A 20 12.98 6.43 -11.01
C ILE A 20 11.64 6.34 -10.30
N MET A 21 11.43 7.14 -9.25
CA MET A 21 10.21 7.14 -8.44
C MET A 21 8.99 7.49 -9.28
N HIS A 22 9.10 8.46 -10.19
CA HIS A 22 8.04 8.79 -11.14
C HIS A 22 7.61 7.57 -11.97
N LYS A 23 8.57 6.80 -12.50
CA LYS A 23 8.27 5.58 -13.27
C LYS A 23 7.64 4.49 -12.40
N LEU A 24 8.12 4.33 -11.18
CA LEU A 24 7.56 3.39 -10.21
C LEU A 24 6.13 3.77 -9.86
N TRP A 25 5.89 5.07 -9.62
CA TRP A 25 4.58 5.62 -9.33
C TRP A 25 3.60 5.37 -10.48
N GLN A 26 3.94 5.77 -11.70
CA GLN A 26 3.13 5.52 -12.91
C GLN A 26 2.79 4.03 -13.07
N ARG A 27 3.71 3.15 -12.70
CA ARG A 27 3.53 1.71 -12.85
C ARG A 27 2.66 1.08 -11.76
N PHE A 28 2.71 1.60 -10.55
CA PHE A 28 2.22 0.91 -9.35
C PHE A 28 1.18 1.68 -8.53
N SER A 29 0.94 2.97 -8.80
CA SER A 29 -0.05 3.79 -8.08
C SER A 29 -1.45 3.20 -8.14
N GLY A 30 -1.87 2.64 -9.28
CA GLY A 30 -3.16 1.96 -9.44
C GLY A 30 -3.33 0.67 -8.61
N ARG A 31 -2.32 0.26 -7.82
CA ARG A 31 -2.42 -0.82 -6.83
C ARG A 31 -2.69 -0.30 -5.42
N VAL A 32 -2.63 1.01 -5.22
CA VAL A 32 -3.00 1.65 -3.97
C VAL A 32 -4.49 1.95 -4.06
N THR A 33 -5.29 1.40 -3.15
CA THR A 33 -6.74 1.64 -3.11
C THR A 33 -7.04 3.03 -2.54
N GLY A 34 -6.22 3.50 -1.60
CA GLY A 34 -6.32 4.84 -1.05
C GLY A 34 -5.27 5.08 0.02
N MET A 35 -5.24 6.28 0.59
CA MET A 35 -4.39 6.61 1.73
C MET A 35 -5.27 6.89 2.95
N ALA A 36 -5.21 6.01 3.96
CA ALA A 36 -5.95 6.20 5.19
C ALA A 36 -5.32 7.33 6.02
N VAL A 37 -6.13 8.33 6.37
CA VAL A 37 -5.75 9.47 7.20
C VAL A 37 -6.71 9.57 8.37
N LYS A 38 -6.17 9.61 9.59
CA LYS A 38 -6.95 9.89 10.80
C LYS A 38 -6.76 11.36 11.18
N GLN A 39 -7.82 12.14 11.10
CA GLN A 39 -7.84 13.54 11.52
C GLN A 39 -9.01 13.73 12.49
N ASP A 40 -8.76 14.34 13.64
CA ASP A 40 -9.78 14.60 14.67
C ASP A 40 -10.60 13.33 15.04
N ASP A 41 -9.90 12.21 15.18
CA ASP A 41 -10.44 10.85 15.41
C ASP A 41 -11.34 10.27 14.31
N ILE A 42 -11.45 10.94 13.17
CA ILE A 42 -12.21 10.49 12.01
C ILE A 42 -11.26 9.89 10.97
N TRP A 43 -11.56 8.67 10.53
CA TRP A 43 -10.88 8.04 9.42
C TRP A 43 -11.42 8.56 8.09
N THR A 44 -10.52 8.99 7.22
CA THR A 44 -10.79 9.39 5.85
C THR A 44 -9.86 8.63 4.90
N VAL A 45 -10.25 8.57 3.63
CA VAL A 45 -9.40 8.02 2.57
C VAL A 45 -9.13 9.13 1.58
N GLU A 46 -7.85 9.48 1.46
CA GLU A 46 -7.36 10.43 0.47
C GLU A 46 -6.87 9.70 -0.78
N GLU A 47 -6.95 10.37 -1.92
CA GLU A 47 -6.32 9.89 -3.14
C GLU A 47 -4.80 10.03 -3.00
N PRO A 48 -4.03 8.94 -3.15
CA PRO A 48 -2.60 9.00 -3.02
C PRO A 48 -1.99 9.72 -4.24
N VAL A 49 -1.08 10.65 -4.00
CA VAL A 49 -0.37 11.42 -5.04
C VAL A 49 1.13 11.14 -4.98
N GLU A 50 1.82 11.31 -6.11
CA GLU A 50 3.25 11.00 -6.25
C GLU A 50 4.14 11.66 -5.19
N PRO A 51 3.95 12.94 -4.80
CA PRO A 51 4.76 13.56 -3.75
C PRO A 51 4.62 12.91 -2.37
N SER A 52 3.56 12.13 -2.15
CA SER A 52 3.28 11.39 -0.91
C SER A 52 3.51 9.89 -1.09
N TRP A 53 4.33 9.48 -2.07
CA TRP A 53 4.62 8.07 -2.34
C TRP A 53 5.10 7.32 -1.10
N ASP A 54 5.85 7.97 -0.22
CA ASP A 54 6.43 7.40 1.00
C ASP A 54 5.38 6.99 2.04
N ARG A 55 4.16 7.51 1.92
CA ARG A 55 3.02 7.10 2.75
C ARG A 55 2.37 5.80 2.29
N VAL A 56 2.59 5.40 1.04
CA VAL A 56 1.91 4.23 0.43
C VAL A 56 2.86 3.21 -0.17
N MET A 57 4.14 3.56 -0.29
CA MET A 57 5.19 2.72 -0.84
C MET A 57 6.44 2.79 0.03
N GLN A 58 7.12 1.65 0.19
CA GLN A 58 8.32 1.54 1.01
C GLN A 58 9.37 0.66 0.32
N PHE A 59 10.58 1.18 0.17
CA PHE A 59 11.70 0.41 -0.36
C PHE A 59 12.27 -0.53 0.72
N LYS A 60 12.65 -1.74 0.32
CA LYS A 60 13.35 -2.72 1.16
C LYS A 60 14.55 -3.29 0.40
N TRP A 61 15.73 -3.23 1.02
CA TRP A 61 16.99 -3.72 0.46
C TRP A 61 17.80 -4.43 1.56
N ASN A 62 18.42 -5.57 1.23
CA ASN A 62 19.21 -6.39 2.18
C ASN A 62 18.53 -6.63 3.53
N ARG A 63 17.23 -6.98 3.51
CA ARG A 63 16.35 -7.18 4.69
C ARG A 63 16.00 -5.89 5.46
N HIS A 64 16.60 -4.76 5.14
CA HIS A 64 16.33 -3.48 5.79
C HIS A 64 15.31 -2.65 5.01
N LEU A 65 14.39 -2.00 5.74
CA LEU A 65 13.56 -0.93 5.16
C LEU A 65 14.45 0.29 4.93
N VAL A 66 14.30 0.93 3.78
CA VAL A 66 15.08 2.13 3.42
C VAL A 66 14.32 3.36 3.92
N PRO A 67 14.86 4.14 4.87
CA PRO A 67 14.17 5.33 5.37
C PRO A 67 13.78 6.26 4.23
N ALA A 68 12.50 6.66 4.18
CA ALA A 68 11.99 7.56 3.16
C ALA A 68 12.44 9.02 3.35
N SER A 69 12.81 9.37 4.59
CA SER A 69 13.27 10.69 5.03
C SER A 69 14.67 11.09 4.53
N LYS A 70 15.21 10.42 3.51
CA LYS A 70 16.50 10.78 2.91
C LYS A 70 16.40 12.12 2.20
N SER A 71 17.49 12.90 2.24
CA SER A 71 17.65 14.03 1.35
C SER A 71 17.75 13.56 -0.11
N GLU A 72 17.51 14.47 -1.06
CA GLU A 72 17.61 14.19 -2.49
C GLU A 72 19.02 13.68 -2.85
N GLU A 73 20.08 14.26 -2.28
CA GLU A 73 21.46 13.82 -2.53
C GLU A 73 21.72 12.42 -1.98
N ALA A 74 21.14 12.09 -0.83
CA ALA A 74 21.23 10.76 -0.26
C ALA A 74 20.48 9.73 -1.13
N TRP A 75 19.33 10.11 -1.69
CA TRP A 75 18.59 9.29 -2.64
C TRP A 75 19.34 9.08 -3.95
N ASN A 76 19.91 10.14 -4.53
CA ASN A 76 20.68 10.05 -5.77
C ASN A 76 21.96 9.21 -5.59
N ARG A 77 22.64 9.31 -4.44
CA ARG A 77 23.75 8.41 -4.08
C ARG A 77 23.28 6.95 -3.95
N TRP A 78 22.12 6.73 -3.33
CA TRP A 78 21.55 5.40 -3.18
C TRP A 78 21.19 4.77 -4.52
N VAL A 79 20.65 5.56 -5.46
CA VAL A 79 20.39 5.15 -6.85
C VAL A 79 21.66 4.68 -7.55
N VAL A 80 22.76 5.44 -7.42
CA VAL A 80 24.06 5.08 -8.03
C VAL A 80 24.64 3.83 -7.40
N LEU A 81 24.57 3.70 -6.08
CA LEU A 81 25.08 2.55 -5.32
C LEU A 81 24.38 1.24 -5.74
N LEU A 82 23.08 1.30 -6.03
CA LEU A 82 22.27 0.12 -6.33
C LEU A 82 22.05 -0.13 -7.82
N ARG A 83 22.85 0.49 -8.70
CA ARG A 83 22.83 0.16 -10.13
C ARG A 83 23.12 -1.32 -10.35
N GLY A 84 22.25 -2.00 -11.10
CA GLY A 84 22.33 -3.44 -11.36
C GLY A 84 21.74 -4.31 -10.24
N GLU A 85 21.47 -3.74 -9.06
CA GLU A 85 20.91 -4.46 -7.92
C GLU A 85 19.39 -4.59 -8.00
N THR A 86 18.87 -5.57 -7.25
CA THR A 86 17.42 -5.78 -7.08
C THR A 86 16.98 -5.19 -5.74
N VAL A 87 15.98 -4.31 -5.79
CA VAL A 87 15.35 -3.72 -4.61
C VAL A 87 13.89 -4.18 -4.56
N LEU A 88 13.32 -4.32 -3.37
CA LEU A 88 11.89 -4.62 -3.21
C LEU A 88 11.10 -3.33 -2.97
N LEU A 89 9.96 -3.21 -3.65
CA LEU A 89 8.90 -2.28 -3.27
C LEU A 89 7.85 -3.00 -2.46
N LEU A 90 7.51 -2.43 -1.32
CA LEU A 90 6.28 -2.75 -0.62
C LEU A 90 5.27 -1.69 -1.02
N ILE A 91 4.09 -2.10 -1.48
CA ILE A 91 2.96 -1.22 -1.79
C ILE A 91 1.87 -1.54 -0.78
N TYR A 92 1.41 -0.53 -0.07
CA TYR A 92 0.37 -0.66 0.95
C TYR A 92 -0.96 -0.19 0.37
N GLU A 93 -1.98 -1.03 0.50
CA GLU A 93 -3.30 -0.79 -0.09
C GLU A 93 -3.97 0.49 0.44
N TYR A 94 -3.83 0.75 1.76
CA TYR A 94 -4.38 1.90 2.47
C TYR A 94 -3.29 2.81 3.07
N GLY A 95 -2.04 2.65 2.61
CA GLY A 95 -0.90 3.37 3.16
C GLY A 95 -0.41 2.91 4.54
N LEU A 96 0.56 3.65 5.05
CA LEU A 96 1.27 3.42 6.32
C LEU A 96 0.63 4.16 7.51
N GLY A 97 -0.43 4.94 7.28
CA GLY A 97 -1.13 5.70 8.31
C GLY A 97 -1.89 4.86 9.33
N ILE A 98 -1.99 3.55 9.09
CA ILE A 98 -2.65 2.59 9.98
C ILE A 98 -1.57 1.89 10.84
N PRO A 99 -1.43 2.23 12.13
CA PRO A 99 -0.28 1.83 12.93
C PRO A 99 -0.30 0.37 13.39
N ASN A 100 -1.48 -0.27 13.44
CA ASN A 100 -1.64 -1.62 13.95
C ASN A 100 -2.97 -2.24 13.50
N ASP A 101 -3.14 -3.53 13.80
CA ASP A 101 -4.33 -4.30 13.42
C ASP A 101 -5.62 -3.73 14.03
N LEU A 102 -5.58 -3.17 15.25
CA LEU A 102 -6.76 -2.56 15.87
C LEU A 102 -7.22 -1.32 15.09
N ALA A 103 -6.28 -0.44 14.73
CA ALA A 103 -6.55 0.74 13.94
C ALA A 103 -7.01 0.37 12.52
N TYR A 104 -6.52 -0.74 11.97
CA TYR A 104 -6.99 -1.27 10.69
C TYR A 104 -8.46 -1.70 10.78
N GLU A 105 -8.84 -2.41 11.85
CA GLU A 105 -10.23 -2.79 12.09
C GLU A 105 -11.14 -1.57 12.33
N GLU A 106 -10.67 -0.55 13.05
CA GLU A 106 -11.39 0.74 13.19
C GLU A 106 -11.59 1.43 11.85
N PHE A 107 -10.53 1.50 11.04
CA PHE A 107 -10.55 2.06 9.71
C PHE A 107 -11.54 1.30 8.80
N LEU A 108 -11.46 -0.03 8.75
CA LEU A 108 -12.38 -0.84 7.97
C LEU A 108 -13.83 -0.69 8.44
N LYS A 109 -14.08 -0.61 9.75
CA LYS A 109 -15.43 -0.34 10.27
C LYS A 109 -15.95 1.03 9.83
N ALA A 110 -15.10 2.05 9.78
CA ALA A 110 -15.48 3.37 9.31
C ALA A 110 -15.67 3.42 7.79
N TYR A 111 -14.82 2.71 7.03
CA TYR A 111 -14.78 2.72 5.57
C TYR A 111 -15.78 1.77 4.90
N ILE A 112 -16.02 0.59 5.48
CA ILE A 112 -16.92 -0.46 4.96
C ILE A 112 -18.37 -0.24 5.43
N ARG A 113 -18.63 0.47 6.53
CA ARG A 113 -20.01 0.83 6.91
C ARG A 113 -20.63 1.68 5.80
N PRO A 114 -21.61 1.16 5.04
CA PRO A 114 -22.18 1.91 3.94
C PRO A 114 -23.11 2.99 4.50
N ILE A 115 -23.04 4.19 3.95
CA ILE A 115 -24.07 4.92 3.18
C ILE A 115 -25.53 4.35 3.07
N ASN A 116 -25.86 3.15 3.57
CA ASN A 116 -27.20 2.55 3.62
C ASN A 116 -27.78 2.57 5.04
N THR A 117 -27.84 3.74 5.68
CA THR A 117 -28.83 3.94 6.75
C THR A 117 -30.21 4.14 6.11
N ASP A 118 -30.78 3.06 5.59
CA ASP A 118 -32.23 2.89 5.65
C ASP A 118 -32.61 2.81 7.14
N ARG A 119 -33.65 3.53 7.55
CA ARG A 119 -34.13 3.77 8.92
C ARG A 119 -34.51 2.52 9.75
N SER A 120 -34.23 1.30 9.32
CA SER A 120 -34.69 0.06 9.96
C SER A 120 -33.51 -0.81 10.44
N GLY A 121 -32.87 -0.42 11.54
CA GLY A 121 -31.63 -1.01 12.09
C GLY A 121 -31.72 -2.42 12.70
N VAL A 122 -32.41 -3.38 12.07
CA VAL A 122 -32.58 -4.74 12.63
C VAL A 122 -32.17 -5.89 11.70
N ALA A 123 -31.93 -5.67 10.40
CA ALA A 123 -31.59 -6.76 9.45
C ALA A 123 -30.11 -6.83 9.00
N ALA A 124 -29.25 -5.90 9.42
CA ALA A 124 -27.92 -5.73 8.81
C ALA A 124 -26.80 -6.56 9.47
N GLU A 125 -26.92 -6.94 10.74
CA GLU A 125 -25.82 -7.59 11.47
C GLU A 125 -25.60 -9.04 11.02
N SER A 126 -26.69 -9.77 10.73
CA SER A 126 -26.66 -11.13 10.16
C SER A 126 -26.07 -11.12 8.74
N SER A 127 -26.48 -10.14 7.93
CA SER A 127 -26.01 -9.98 6.55
C SER A 127 -24.53 -9.57 6.47
N LEU A 128 -24.03 -8.79 7.44
CA LEU A 128 -22.61 -8.44 7.53
C LEU A 128 -21.75 -9.64 7.90
N ARG A 129 -22.19 -10.45 8.86
CA ARG A 129 -21.45 -11.65 9.23
C ARG A 129 -21.42 -12.66 8.09
N GLU A 130 -22.53 -12.85 7.38
CA GLU A 130 -22.58 -13.70 6.18
C GLU A 130 -21.74 -13.13 5.03
N ALA A 131 -21.74 -11.81 4.81
CA ALA A 131 -20.91 -11.17 3.79
C ALA A 131 -19.41 -11.28 4.13
N VAL A 132 -19.03 -11.12 5.40
CA VAL A 132 -17.66 -11.29 5.88
C VAL A 132 -17.22 -12.76 5.81
N GLU A 133 -18.09 -13.71 6.16
CA GLU A 133 -17.78 -15.14 6.01
C GLU A 133 -17.70 -15.55 4.54
N ALA A 134 -18.57 -15.03 3.67
CA ALA A 134 -18.51 -15.25 2.22
C ALA A 134 -17.25 -14.61 1.61
N LEU A 135 -16.87 -13.41 2.02
CA LEU A 135 -15.63 -12.76 1.59
C LEU A 135 -14.39 -13.50 2.10
N ARG A 136 -14.43 -14.04 3.33
CA ARG A 136 -13.35 -14.89 3.86
C ARG A 136 -13.23 -16.21 3.12
N ASP A 137 -14.34 -16.79 2.66
CA ASP A 137 -14.36 -18.02 1.87
C ASP A 137 -13.89 -17.77 0.42
N VAL A 138 -14.30 -16.64 -0.19
CA VAL A 138 -13.79 -16.18 -1.49
C VAL A 138 -12.29 -15.86 -1.41
N TRP A 139 -11.85 -15.14 -0.37
CA TRP A 139 -10.45 -14.82 -0.16
C TRP A 139 -9.62 -16.05 0.22
N GLY A 140 -10.17 -17.00 0.98
CA GLY A 140 -9.51 -18.27 1.31
C GLY A 140 -9.20 -19.11 0.08
N ARG A 141 -10.00 -18.99 -0.99
CA ARG A 141 -9.82 -19.72 -2.25
C ARG A 141 -9.06 -18.95 -3.33
N THR A 142 -9.06 -17.61 -3.32
CA THR A 142 -8.47 -16.77 -4.38
C THR A 142 -7.22 -15.99 -3.96
N HIS A 143 -6.66 -16.25 -2.78
CA HIS A 143 -5.40 -15.65 -2.31
C HIS A 143 -4.19 -16.12 -3.14
N GLN A 144 -4.08 -15.70 -4.40
CA GLN A 144 -2.88 -15.65 -5.26
C GLN A 144 -2.82 -14.30 -6.01
N GLY A 145 -2.79 -13.18 -5.28
CA GLY A 145 -2.51 -11.85 -5.84
C GLY A 145 -1.00 -11.51 -5.90
N PRO A 146 -0.48 -10.84 -6.96
CA PRO A 146 0.97 -10.74 -7.23
C PRO A 146 1.65 -9.42 -6.77
N VAL A 147 2.79 -9.54 -6.08
CA VAL A 147 3.73 -8.46 -5.67
C VAL A 147 4.79 -8.23 -6.76
N ALA A 148 5.31 -7.01 -6.94
CA ALA A 148 6.35 -6.71 -7.94
C ALA A 148 7.77 -6.59 -7.35
N THR A 149 8.76 -7.08 -8.08
CA THR A 149 10.20 -6.97 -7.78
C THR A 149 10.82 -6.11 -8.89
N TRP A 150 11.88 -5.33 -8.65
CA TRP A 150 12.46 -4.48 -9.70
C TRP A 150 13.98 -4.48 -9.74
N ARG A 151 14.53 -4.13 -10.90
CA ARG A 151 15.96 -3.92 -11.14
C ARG A 151 16.22 -2.48 -11.52
N MET A 152 17.29 -1.91 -10.99
CA MET A 152 17.83 -0.63 -11.42
C MET A 152 18.81 -0.85 -12.58
N LEU A 153 18.60 -0.17 -13.71
CA LEU A 153 19.59 -0.08 -14.81
C LEU A 153 20.10 1.36 -14.93
#